data_AF-M0N578-F1
#
_entry.id   AF-M0N578-F1
#
_cell.length_a   1.000
_cell.length_b   1.000
_cell.length_c   1.000
_cell.angle_alpha   90.00
_cell.angle_beta   90.00
_cell.angle_gamma   90.00
#
_symmetry.space_group_name_H-M   'P 1'
#
loop_
_entity.id
_entity.type
_entity.pdbx_description
1 polymer ?
#
loop_
_entity_poly.entity_id
_entity_poly.type
_entity_poly.pdbx_seq_one_letter_code
_entity_poly.pdbx_strand_id
1 'polypeptide(L)'
;MGITRRGSRWLGYFVLLAGLGLSALIEFSSLIAFVLAGLWLVAGLVFVLAGFETPLTERFGWHRFFGLGFSMAGLIQLMTGLFFRTGDGGMFYAVATLSMAVLFAFMGFDIARDGPHFDIDPDETV
;
A
#
# COMPACT_ATOMS: atom_id res chain seq x y z
N MET A 1 7.59 20.29 2.75
CA MET A 1 6.60 19.29 2.29
C MET A 1 7.19 18.45 1.16
N GLY A 2 7.84 17.34 1.52
CA GLY A 2 8.49 16.44 0.58
C GLY A 2 7.53 15.88 -0.48
N ILE A 3 7.99 15.83 -1.73
CA ILE A 3 7.28 15.34 -2.92
C ILE A 3 6.69 13.93 -2.70
N THR A 4 7.34 13.12 -1.85
CA THR A 4 6.98 11.75 -1.49
C THR A 4 5.62 11.64 -0.75
N ARG A 5 5.34 12.50 0.24
CA ARG A 5 4.07 12.47 0.99
C ARG A 5 2.87 12.91 0.16
N ARG A 6 3.06 13.86 -0.76
CA ARG A 6 2.02 14.22 -1.74
C ARG A 6 1.71 13.05 -2.68
N GLY A 7 2.73 12.36 -3.18
CA GLY A 7 2.57 11.18 -4.03
C GLY A 7 1.76 10.07 -3.35
N SER A 8 2.06 9.77 -2.08
CA SER A 8 1.32 8.76 -1.30
C SER A 8 -0.17 9.07 -1.17
N ARG A 9 -0.54 10.34 -0.93
CA ARG A 9 -1.96 10.75 -0.83
C ARG A 9 -2.70 10.50 -2.13
N TRP A 10 -2.12 10.93 -3.25
CA TRP A 10 -2.73 10.78 -4.57
C TRP A 10 -2.87 9.30 -4.95
N LEU A 11 -1.84 8.50 -4.66
CA LEU A 11 -1.91 7.04 -4.84
C LEU A 11 -3.04 6.44 -3.99
N GLY A 12 -3.13 6.82 -2.71
CA GLY A 12 -4.19 6.35 -1.82
C GLY A 12 -5.59 6.71 -2.31
N TYR A 13 -5.81 7.95 -2.77
CA TYR A 13 -7.08 8.36 -3.37
C TYR A 13 -7.41 7.57 -4.64
N PHE A 14 -6.43 7.37 -5.51
CA PHE A 14 -6.60 6.55 -6.70
C PHE A 14 -7.01 5.12 -6.34
N VAL A 15 -6.32 4.49 -5.37
CA VAL A 15 -6.62 3.13 -4.90
C VAL A 15 -8.01 3.06 -4.26
N LEU A 16 -8.41 4.06 -3.47
CA LEU A 16 -9.77 4.14 -2.92
C LEU A 16 -10.83 4.26 -4.01
N LEU A 17 -10.63 5.13 -4.99
CA LEU A 17 -11.55 5.28 -6.12
C LEU A 17 -11.67 3.99 -6.93
N ALA A 18 -10.54 3.32 -7.19
CA ALA A 18 -10.52 2.03 -7.86
C ALA A 18 -11.24 0.94 -7.04
N GLY A 19 -11.00 0.89 -5.72
CA GLY A 19 -11.68 -0.05 -4.82
C GLY A 19 -13.18 0.19 -4.72
N LEU A 20 -13.62 1.45 -4.67
CA LEU A 20 -15.03 1.82 -4.71
C LEU A 20 -15.68 1.49 -6.05
N GLY A 21 -15.00 1.80 -7.15
CA GLY A 21 -15.45 1.45 -8.51
C GLY A 21 -15.60 -0.07 -8.69
N LEU A 22 -14.62 -0.84 -8.24
CA LEU A 22 -14.70 -2.31 -8.22
C LEU A 22 -15.87 -2.78 -7.35
N SER A 23 -16.03 -2.22 -6.14
CA SER A 23 -17.14 -2.57 -5.25
C SER A 23 -18.50 -2.34 -5.90
N ALA A 24 -18.66 -1.25 -6.66
CA ALA A 24 -19.90 -0.95 -7.39
C ALA A 24 -20.14 -1.91 -8.56
N LEU A 25 -19.10 -2.42 -9.21
CA LEU A 25 -19.19 -3.30 -10.38
C LEU A 25 -19.36 -4.79 -10.04
N ILE A 26 -18.87 -5.24 -8.89
CA ILE A 26 -18.80 -6.67 -8.54
C ILE A 26 -20.18 -7.24 -8.13
N GLU A 27 -21.17 -6.38 -7.89
CA GLU A 27 -22.53 -6.70 -7.39
C GLU A 27 -22.52 -7.61 -6.13
N PHE A 28 -21.35 -7.73 -5.48
CA PHE A 28 -21.08 -8.70 -4.41
C PHE A 28 -21.49 -10.13 -4.75
N SER A 29 -21.35 -10.49 -6.03
CA SER A 29 -21.65 -11.81 -6.60
C SER A 29 -20.92 -12.99 -5.91
N SER A 30 -19.85 -12.72 -5.18
CA SER A 30 -19.20 -13.71 -4.30
C SER A 30 -18.60 -13.06 -3.06
N LEU A 31 -18.55 -13.83 -1.96
CA LEU A 31 -17.91 -13.42 -0.70
C LEU A 31 -16.43 -13.06 -0.93
N ILE A 32 -15.72 -13.81 -1.79
CA ILE A 32 -14.31 -13.56 -2.09
C ILE A 32 -14.14 -12.19 -2.74
N ALA A 33 -14.98 -11.87 -3.72
CA ALA A 33 -14.89 -10.58 -4.40
C ALA A 33 -15.27 -9.40 -3.48
N PHE A 34 -16.25 -9.58 -2.58
CA PHE A 34 -16.54 -8.62 -1.50
C PHE A 34 -15.32 -8.38 -0.60
N VAL A 35 -14.67 -9.46 -0.14
CA VAL A 35 -13.49 -9.37 0.73
C VAL A 35 -12.33 -8.67 0.01
N LEU A 36 -12.06 -9.01 -1.25
CA LEU A 36 -10.98 -8.38 -2.02
C LEU A 36 -11.25 -6.88 -2.25
N ALA A 37 -12.50 -6.51 -2.53
CA ALA A 37 -12.88 -5.11 -2.65
C ALA A 37 -12.69 -4.34 -1.33
N GLY A 38 -13.09 -4.94 -0.20
CA GLY A 38 -12.85 -4.39 1.13
C GLY A 38 -11.35 -4.22 1.44
N LEU A 39 -10.53 -5.21 1.10
CA LEU A 39 -9.08 -5.13 1.28
C LEU A 39 -8.44 -4.02 0.43
N TRP A 40 -8.91 -3.81 -0.80
CA TRP A 40 -8.47 -2.69 -1.63
C TRP A 40 -8.79 -1.34 -0.99
N LEU A 41 -9.97 -1.19 -0.39
CA LEU A 41 -10.35 0.03 0.32
C LEU A 41 -9.47 0.27 1.55
N VAL A 42 -9.19 -0.77 2.34
CA VAL A 42 -8.29 -0.65 3.50
C VAL A 42 -6.87 -0.30 3.06
N ALA A 43 -6.36 -0.93 2.00
CA ALA A 43 -5.04 -0.60 1.44
C ALA A 43 -4.98 0.86 0.97
N GLY A 44 -6.01 1.33 0.26
CA GLY A 44 -6.14 2.73 -0.15
C GLY A 44 -6.15 3.70 1.04
N LEU A 45 -6.90 3.36 2.09
CA LEU A 45 -6.95 4.16 3.32
C LEU A 45 -5.58 4.24 4.01
N VAL A 46 -4.84 3.14 4.06
CA VAL A 46 -3.47 3.11 4.60
C VAL A 46 -2.53 4.00 3.80
N PHE A 47 -2.61 4.01 2.46
CA PHE A 47 -1.83 4.91 1.61
C PHE A 47 -2.19 6.38 1.80
N VAL A 48 -3.48 6.69 1.99
CA VAL A 48 -3.94 8.04 2.32
C VAL A 48 -3.36 8.47 3.67
N LEU A 49 -3.48 7.63 4.70
CA LEU A 49 -2.93 7.89 6.03
C LEU A 49 -1.42 8.13 6.00
N ALA A 50 -0.66 7.32 5.25
CA ALA A 50 0.78 7.49 5.07
C ALA A 50 1.14 8.85 4.43
N GLY A 51 0.22 9.45 3.69
CA GLY A 51 0.43 10.72 3.02
C GLY A 51 0.07 11.97 3.83
N PHE A 52 -0.60 11.81 4.98
CA PHE A 52 -0.97 12.90 5.88
C PHE A 52 -0.09 12.91 7.13
N GLU A 53 0.09 14.08 7.72
CA GLU A 53 0.66 14.25 9.05
C GLU A 53 -0.44 14.00 10.07
N THR A 54 -0.36 12.83 10.70
CA THR A 54 -1.27 12.39 11.76
C THR A 54 -0.45 11.95 12.98
N PRO A 55 -1.05 11.95 14.19
CA PRO A 55 -0.37 11.46 15.39
C PRO A 55 0.16 10.01 15.24
N LEU A 56 -0.50 9.21 14.40
CA LEU A 56 -0.07 7.85 14.09
C LEU A 56 1.18 7.82 13.21
N THR A 57 1.23 8.63 12.15
CA THR A 57 2.40 8.70 11.25
C THR A 57 3.61 9.33 11.91
N GLU A 58 3.42 10.25 12.86
CA GLU A 58 4.50 10.79 13.69
C GLU A 58 5.05 9.72 14.62
N ARG A 59 4.18 8.97 15.30
CA ARG A 59 4.60 7.94 16.27
C ARG A 59 5.27 6.72 15.62
N PHE A 60 4.78 6.28 14.47
CA PHE A 60 5.23 5.01 13.86
C PHE A 60 6.04 5.20 12.58
N GLY A 61 6.08 6.40 12.00
CA GLY A 61 6.75 6.69 10.74
C GLY A 61 5.85 6.43 9.52
N TRP A 62 5.73 7.43 8.65
CA TRP A 62 4.92 7.36 7.42
C TRP A 62 5.32 6.22 6.48
N HIS A 63 6.63 5.90 6.41
CA HIS A 63 7.18 4.85 5.57
C HIS A 63 6.68 3.45 5.94
N ARG A 64 6.36 3.20 7.23
CA ARG A 64 5.80 1.91 7.70
C ARG A 64 4.37 1.73 7.23
N PHE A 65 3.56 2.79 7.29
CA PHE A 65 2.22 2.77 6.71
C PHE A 65 2.26 2.58 5.19
N PHE A 66 3.20 3.25 4.52
CA PHE A 66 3.38 3.09 3.07
C PHE A 66 3.76 1.65 2.70
N GLY A 67 4.72 1.04 3.39
CA GLY A 67 5.10 -0.36 3.20
C GLY A 67 3.98 -1.36 3.53
N LEU A 68 3.16 -1.07 4.55
CA LEU A 68 1.96 -1.86 4.86
C LEU A 68 0.96 -1.81 3.70
N GLY A 69 0.71 -0.64 3.13
CA GLY A 69 -0.14 -0.48 1.94
C GLY A 69 0.32 -1.34 0.76
N PHE A 70 1.62 -1.37 0.48
CA PHE A 70 2.18 -2.23 -0.57
C PHE A 70 2.09 -3.72 -0.25
N SER A 71 2.31 -4.10 1.02
CA SER A 71 2.15 -5.49 1.46
C SER A 71 0.73 -5.98 1.24
N MET A 72 -0.26 -5.16 1.61
CA MET A 72 -1.68 -5.44 1.38
C MET A 72 -1.99 -5.53 -0.12
N ALA A 73 -1.53 -4.57 -0.93
CA ALA A 73 -1.74 -4.58 -2.37
C ALA A 73 -1.14 -5.84 -3.04
N GLY A 74 0.06 -6.26 -2.63
CA GLY A 74 0.71 -7.47 -3.14
C GLY A 74 -0.04 -8.75 -2.77
N LEU A 75 -0.52 -8.85 -1.52
CA LEU A 75 -1.37 -9.97 -1.06
C LEU A 75 -2.69 -10.04 -1.83
N ILE A 76 -3.35 -8.90 -2.05
CA ILE A 76 -4.60 -8.83 -2.81
C ILE A 76 -4.40 -9.32 -4.24
N GLN A 77 -3.30 -8.90 -4.90
CA GLN A 77 -2.98 -9.35 -6.25
C GLN A 77 -2.65 -10.84 -6.31
N LEU A 78 -1.90 -11.36 -5.32
CA LEU A 78 -1.62 -12.79 -5.21
C LEU A 78 -2.91 -13.60 -5.10
N MET A 79 -3.83 -13.19 -4.21
CA MET A 79 -5.13 -13.84 -4.08
C MET A 79 -5.94 -13.74 -5.37
N THR A 80 -5.95 -12.58 -6.02
CA THR A 80 -6.68 -12.39 -7.27
C THR A 80 -6.17 -13.34 -8.37
N GLY A 81 -4.85 -13.50 -8.50
CA GLY A 81 -4.25 -14.44 -9.45
C GLY A 81 -4.58 -15.90 -9.13
N LEU A 82 -4.52 -16.29 -7.86
CA LEU A 82 -4.79 -17.67 -7.42
C LEU A 82 -6.27 -18.07 -7.57
N PHE A 83 -7.20 -17.18 -7.19
CA PHE A 83 -8.62 -17.49 -7.14
C PHE A 83 -9.36 -17.24 -8.46
N PHE A 84 -8.95 -16.24 -9.23
CA PHE A 84 -9.66 -15.86 -10.46
C PHE A 84 -8.97 -16.34 -11.74
N ARG A 85 -7.84 -17.07 -11.64
CA ARG A 85 -7.05 -17.56 -12.79
C ARG A 85 -6.90 -16.51 -13.89
N THR A 86 -6.70 -15.26 -13.49
CA THR A 86 -6.35 -14.19 -14.42
C THR A 86 -4.98 -14.55 -15.00
N GLY A 87 -4.83 -14.53 -16.32
CA GLY A 87 -3.70 -15.12 -17.05
C GLY A 87 -2.31 -14.64 -16.59
N ASP A 88 -1.26 -15.18 -17.19
CA ASP A 88 0.16 -15.16 -16.78
C ASP A 88 0.71 -13.87 -16.14
N GLY A 89 0.14 -12.69 -16.42
CA GLY A 89 0.52 -11.43 -15.79
C GLY A 89 0.15 -11.26 -14.31
N GLY A 90 -0.89 -11.92 -13.79
CA GLY A 90 -1.36 -11.69 -12.41
C GLY A 90 -0.32 -12.03 -11.34
N MET A 91 0.47 -13.08 -11.56
CA MET A 91 1.53 -13.52 -10.67
C MET A 91 2.74 -12.56 -10.73
N PHE A 92 3.05 -12.02 -11.90
CA PHE A 92 4.13 -11.05 -12.09
C PHE A 92 3.87 -9.75 -11.31
N TYR A 93 2.65 -9.20 -11.40
CA TYR A 93 2.30 -8.00 -10.64
C TYR A 93 2.33 -8.23 -9.12
N ALA A 94 1.87 -9.40 -8.66
CA ALA A 94 1.95 -9.77 -7.25
C ALA A 94 3.40 -9.80 -6.76
N VAL A 95 4.31 -10.43 -7.52
CA VAL A 95 5.74 -10.45 -7.21
C VAL A 95 6.33 -9.04 -7.17
N ALA A 96 6.08 -8.22 -8.19
CA ALA A 96 6.59 -6.85 -8.24
C ALA A 96 6.11 -6.01 -7.05
N THR A 97 4.83 -6.13 -6.68
CA THR A 97 4.23 -5.38 -5.57
C THR A 97 4.76 -5.86 -4.22
N LEU A 98 4.94 -7.17 -4.04
CA LEU A 98 5.55 -7.74 -2.83
C LEU A 98 7.03 -7.38 -2.71
N SER A 99 7.79 -7.38 -3.80
CA SER A 99 9.18 -6.91 -3.80
C SER A 99 9.28 -5.44 -3.37
N MET A 100 8.35 -4.60 -3.83
CA MET A 100 8.25 -3.20 -3.39
C MET A 100 7.92 -3.09 -1.90
N ALA A 101 7.02 -3.92 -1.38
CA ALA A 101 6.72 -3.99 0.05
C ALA A 101 7.94 -4.35 0.90
N VAL A 102 8.74 -5.33 0.44
CA VAL A 102 10.00 -5.73 1.08
C VAL A 102 10.99 -4.58 1.08
N LEU A 103 11.14 -3.85 -0.03
CA LEU A 103 12.01 -2.67 -0.11
C LEU A 103 11.61 -1.61 0.93
N PHE A 104 10.32 -1.32 1.08
CA PHE A 104 9.85 -0.37 2.10
C PHE A 104 10.03 -0.89 3.53
N ALA A 105 9.89 -2.20 3.76
CA ALA A 105 10.20 -2.80 5.06
C ALA A 105 11.69 -2.66 5.41
N PHE A 106 12.58 -2.89 4.44
CA PHE A 106 14.02 -2.67 4.61
C PHE A 106 14.34 -1.20 4.87
N MET A 107 13.75 -0.29 4.10
CA MET A 107 13.89 1.16 4.32
C MET A 107 13.46 1.56 5.73
N GLY A 108 12.30 1.08 6.20
CA GLY A 108 11.82 1.36 7.56
C GLY A 108 12.66 0.74 8.68
N PHE A 109 13.32 -0.39 8.40
CA PHE A 109 14.24 -1.03 9.33
C PHE A 109 15.59 -0.32 9.41
N ASP A 110 16.12 0.13 8.27
CA ASP A 110 17.35 0.90 8.17
C ASP A 110 17.20 2.24 8.91
N ILE A 111 16.11 2.97 8.65
CA ILE A 111 15.77 4.22 9.37
C ILE A 111 15.65 3.97 10.89
N ALA A 112 15.03 2.86 11.31
CA ALA A 112 14.87 2.55 12.73
C ALA A 112 16.18 2.22 13.46
N ARG A 113 17.29 2.08 12.73
CA ARG A 113 18.62 1.76 13.26
C ARG A 113 19.67 2.83 12.91
N ASP A 114 19.23 4.00 12.46
CA ASP A 114 20.11 5.06 11.93
C ASP A 114 21.09 4.50 10.89
N GLY A 115 20.57 3.65 10.00
CA GLY A 115 21.35 2.97 8.97
C GLY A 115 21.79 3.91 7.85
N PRO A 116 22.91 3.61 7.17
CA PRO A 116 23.51 4.51 6.19
C PRO A 116 22.93 4.37 4.77
N HIS A 117 21.99 3.45 4.55
CA HIS A 117 21.58 3.06 3.18
C HIS A 117 20.48 3.96 2.64
N PHE A 118 19.64 4.50 3.51
CA PHE A 118 18.58 5.43 3.15
C PHE A 118 18.72 6.72 3.95
N ASP A 119 19.33 7.72 3.31
CA ASP A 119 19.46 9.08 3.85
C ASP A 119 18.12 9.82 3.70
N ILE A 120 17.15 9.40 4.53
CA ILE A 120 15.86 10.05 4.69
C ILE A 120 15.91 10.70 6.06
N ASP A 121 16.11 12.02 6.07
CA ASP A 121 16.16 12.80 7.30
C ASP A 121 14.86 12.56 8.11
N PRO A 122 14.95 11.94 9.30
CA PRO A 122 13.80 11.81 10.17
C PRO A 122 13.26 13.18 10.61
N ASP A 123 14.06 14.25 10.52
CA ASP A 123 13.71 15.62 10.89
C ASP A 123 13.22 16.49 9.71
N GLU A 124 13.26 16.00 8.46
CA GLU A 124 12.43 16.57 7.37
C GLU A 124 10.92 16.35 7.60
N THR A 125 10.55 15.81 8.76
CA THR A 125 9.20 15.43 9.17
C THR A 125 8.56 16.32 10.24
N VAL A 126 9.12 17.51 10.51
CA VAL A 126 8.49 18.58 11.31
C VAL A 126 8.07 19.77 10.44
#